data_AF-K0T2W2-F1
#
_entry.id   AF-K0T2W2-F1
#
_cell.length_a   1.000
_cell.length_b   1.000
_cell.length_c   1.000
_cell.angle_alpha   90.00
_cell.angle_beta   90.00
_cell.angle_gamma   90.00
#
_symmetry.space_group_name_H-M   'P 1'
#
loop_
_entity.id
_entity.type
_entity.pdbx_description
1 polymer ?
#
loop_
_entity_poly.entity_id
_entity_poly.type
_entity_poly.pdbx_seq_one_letter_code
_entity_poly.pdbx_strand_id
1 'polypeptide(L)'
;MLVFGALLGLENFSRQMRIGTYVIFVATILLTVVGPGIQDDQDIGELLRQPVASVWFSLLLLGMIVSTALMVSKTFEERKQIAVLLVARSTSYTLNLTVSRAFLLNPTMFVLVVFIVIKLVSGSIYTYAIVVQSTTVTQSKIVPLNATTVMLVNAITGILIWQDWRVIDSWTGYICVFLLLVLGCDLLLSSALLMTNDNPVFGATRRASEIIESTPMKRLFPLERSGGTRHLYVDIPDIDNYERKEPSVNRREAWKKILSLRPDDRATNPMHSSFIF
;
A
#
# COMPACT_ATOMS: atom_id res chain seq x y z
N MET A 1 2.70 2.69 -10.80
CA MET A 1 2.73 3.93 -10.01
C MET A 1 2.77 5.16 -10.91
N LEU A 2 3.79 5.35 -11.77
CA LEU A 2 3.89 6.54 -12.63
C LEU A 2 2.73 6.68 -13.64
N VAL A 3 2.41 5.61 -14.38
CA VAL A 3 1.30 5.60 -15.35
C VAL A 3 -0.05 5.84 -14.67
N PHE A 4 -0.30 5.16 -13.55
CA PHE A 4 -1.54 5.34 -12.78
C PHE A 4 -1.65 6.73 -12.13
N GLY A 5 -0.54 7.32 -11.67
CA GLY A 5 -0.55 8.69 -11.14
C GLY A 5 -0.84 9.74 -12.20
N ALA A 6 -0.26 9.58 -13.40
CA ALA A 6 -0.58 10.42 -14.56
C ALA A 6 -2.06 10.26 -14.98
N LEU A 7 -2.57 9.02 -15.00
CA LEU A 7 -3.98 8.73 -15.32
C LEU A 7 -4.97 9.28 -14.28
N LEU A 8 -4.58 9.34 -13.01
CA LEU A 8 -5.41 9.84 -11.91
C LEU A 8 -5.26 11.34 -11.66
N GLY A 9 -4.43 12.05 -12.44
CA GLY A 9 -4.17 13.48 -12.25
C GLY A 9 -3.45 13.81 -10.93
N LEU A 10 -2.79 12.84 -10.30
CA LEU A 10 -1.97 13.04 -9.10
C LEU A 10 -0.56 13.45 -9.55
N GLU A 11 -0.43 14.69 -10.05
CA GLU A 11 0.71 15.11 -10.88
C GLU A 11 2.05 15.33 -10.16
N ASN A 12 2.07 15.46 -8.83
CA ASN A 12 3.31 15.85 -8.14
C ASN A 12 3.95 14.69 -7.36
N PHE A 13 4.56 13.77 -8.10
CA PHE A 13 5.48 12.80 -7.51
C PHE A 13 6.82 13.46 -7.15
N SER A 14 7.20 13.34 -5.88
CA SER A 14 8.49 13.85 -5.39
C SER A 14 9.64 13.27 -6.20
N ARG A 15 10.74 14.02 -6.32
CA ARG A 15 11.95 13.56 -7.02
C ARG A 15 12.45 12.24 -6.43
N GLN A 16 12.41 12.09 -5.10
CA GLN A 16 12.81 10.88 -4.39
C GLN A 16 11.96 9.67 -4.78
N MET A 17 10.63 9.83 -4.87
CA MET A 17 9.74 8.73 -5.23
C MET A 17 9.93 8.27 -6.68
N ARG A 18 10.22 9.21 -7.60
CA ARG A 18 10.61 8.89 -8.98
C ARG A 18 11.90 8.08 -9.02
N ILE A 19 12.95 8.55 -8.33
CA ILE A 19 14.23 7.85 -8.25
C ILE A 19 14.05 6.46 -7.64
N GLY A 20 13.36 6.34 -6.50
CA GLY A 20 13.08 5.05 -5.86
C GLY A 20 12.36 4.06 -6.77
N THR A 21 11.38 4.55 -7.56
CA THR A 21 10.68 3.72 -8.56
C THR A 21 11.64 3.19 -9.64
N TYR A 22 12.53 4.05 -10.17
CA TYR A 22 13.53 3.61 -11.14
C TYR A 22 14.53 2.62 -10.56
N VAL A 23 14.98 2.84 -9.33
CA VAL A 23 15.90 1.91 -8.64
C VAL A 23 15.25 0.54 -8.48
N ILE A 24 14.00 0.47 -8.01
CA ILE A 24 13.27 -0.80 -7.87
C ILE A 24 13.06 -1.48 -9.22
N PHE A 25 12.73 -0.70 -10.26
CA PHE A 25 12.54 -1.24 -11.61
C PHE A 25 13.82 -1.88 -12.14
N VAL A 26 14.95 -1.16 -12.07
CA VAL A 26 16.27 -1.69 -12.48
C VAL A 26 16.66 -2.90 -11.64
N ALA A 27 16.46 -2.85 -10.32
CA ALA A 27 16.76 -3.98 -9.44
C ALA A 27 15.91 -5.22 -9.78
N THR A 28 14.65 -5.03 -10.18
CA THR A 28 13.77 -6.13 -10.61
C THR A 28 14.28 -6.78 -11.90
N ILE A 29 14.77 -5.98 -12.87
CA ILE A 29 15.40 -6.50 -14.10
C ILE A 29 16.71 -7.23 -13.75
N LEU A 30 17.55 -6.67 -12.87
CA LEU A 30 18.79 -7.33 -12.46
C LEU A 30 18.53 -8.65 -11.74
N LEU A 31 17.41 -8.75 -11.00
CA LEU A 31 17.01 -9.99 -10.35
C LEU A 31 16.67 -11.10 -11.35
N THR A 32 16.24 -10.81 -12.58
CA THR A 32 16.05 -11.86 -13.60
C THR A 32 17.37 -12.37 -14.17
N VAL A 33 18.44 -11.58 -14.07
CA VAL A 33 19.77 -11.95 -14.57
C VAL A 33 20.60 -12.66 -13.50
N VAL A 34 20.54 -12.18 -12.25
CA VAL A 34 21.36 -12.68 -11.13
C VAL A 34 20.55 -13.58 -10.18
N GLY A 35 19.24 -13.68 -10.39
CA GLY A 35 18.37 -14.53 -9.60
C GLY A 35 18.61 -16.02 -9.83
N PRO A 36 18.02 -16.87 -8.97
CA PRO A 36 18.20 -18.31 -9.07
C PRO A 36 17.63 -18.84 -10.39
N GLY A 37 18.44 -19.62 -11.10
CA GLY A 37 18.04 -20.35 -12.30
C GLY A 37 17.05 -21.48 -12.02
N ILE A 38 16.57 -22.13 -13.08
CA ILE A 38 15.75 -23.34 -12.97
C ILE A 38 16.67 -24.49 -12.53
N GLN A 39 16.29 -25.20 -11.47
CA GLN A 39 16.93 -26.46 -11.06
C GLN A 39 16.17 -27.61 -11.68
N ASP A 40 16.83 -28.35 -12.57
CA ASP A 40 16.32 -29.63 -13.07
C ASP A 40 16.46 -30.70 -11.96
N ASP A 41 15.50 -31.63 -11.87
CA ASP A 41 15.46 -32.75 -10.90
C ASP A 41 15.18 -32.42 -9.42
N GLN A 42 14.43 -31.36 -9.11
CA GLN A 42 13.94 -31.15 -7.74
C GLN A 42 12.73 -32.05 -7.40
N ASP A 43 12.82 -32.84 -6.32
CA ASP A 43 11.67 -33.49 -5.70
C ASP A 43 11.21 -32.69 -4.45
N ILE A 44 9.99 -32.17 -4.50
CA ILE A 44 9.39 -31.41 -3.39
C ILE A 44 9.29 -32.22 -2.10
N GLY A 45 9.06 -33.54 -2.20
CA GLY A 45 8.96 -34.43 -1.06
C GLY A 45 10.29 -34.57 -0.33
N GLU A 46 11.39 -34.61 -1.07
CA GLU A 46 12.74 -34.64 -0.50
C GLU A 46 13.13 -33.29 0.09
N LEU A 47 12.83 -32.18 -0.61
CA LEU A 47 13.08 -30.83 -0.13
C LEU A 47 12.38 -30.56 1.21
N LEU A 48 11.10 -30.95 1.34
CA LEU A 48 10.34 -30.76 2.59
C LEU A 48 10.75 -31.71 3.72
N ARG A 49 11.44 -32.81 3.44
CA ARG A 49 11.99 -33.69 4.50
C ARG A 49 13.19 -33.08 5.20
N GLN A 50 13.83 -32.07 4.59
CA GLN A 50 14.95 -31.40 5.24
C GLN A 50 14.45 -30.62 6.47
N PRO A 51 15.15 -30.72 7.61
CA PRO A 51 14.69 -30.12 8.86
C PRO A 51 14.55 -28.60 8.75
N VAL A 52 15.45 -27.95 8.02
CA VAL A 52 15.43 -26.49 7.82
C VAL A 52 14.21 -26.04 7.02
N ALA A 53 13.94 -26.70 5.88
CA ALA A 53 12.79 -26.39 5.03
C ALA A 53 11.47 -26.65 5.75
N SER A 54 11.37 -27.77 6.47
CA SER A 54 10.17 -28.14 7.25
C SER A 54 9.89 -27.14 8.39
N VAL A 55 10.91 -26.75 9.16
CA VAL A 55 10.78 -25.76 10.24
C VAL A 55 10.38 -24.41 9.69
N TRP A 56 11.02 -23.96 8.60
CA TRP A 56 10.68 -22.68 7.98
C TRP A 56 9.26 -22.67 7.40
N PHE A 57 8.85 -23.73 6.69
CA PHE A 57 7.50 -23.87 6.16
C PHE A 57 6.45 -23.87 7.27
N SER A 58 6.72 -24.57 8.38
CA SER A 58 5.86 -24.58 9.57
C SER A 58 5.78 -23.21 10.23
N LEU A 59 6.88 -22.44 10.27
CA LEU A 59 6.91 -21.08 10.78
C LEU A 59 6.07 -20.14 9.90
N LEU A 60 6.12 -20.28 8.57
CA LEU A 60 5.27 -19.51 7.67
C LEU A 60 3.78 -19.84 7.87
N LEU A 61 3.44 -21.12 8.01
CA LEU A 61 2.06 -21.56 8.28
C LEU A 61 1.56 -21.04 9.63
N LEU A 62 2.36 -21.19 10.70
CA LEU A 62 2.02 -20.70 12.02
C LEU A 62 1.87 -19.18 12.02
N GLY A 63 2.80 -18.47 11.37
CA GLY A 63 2.77 -17.02 11.21
C GLY A 63 1.46 -16.57 10.55
N MET A 64 1.07 -17.23 9.45
CA MET A 64 -0.18 -16.97 8.74
C MET A 64 -1.42 -17.22 9.63
N ILE A 65 -1.47 -18.34 10.35
CA ILE A 65 -2.61 -18.69 11.20
C ILE A 65 -2.74 -17.71 12.36
N VAL A 66 -1.64 -17.45 13.07
CA VAL A 66 -1.60 -16.53 14.23
C VAL A 66 -1.94 -15.12 13.79
N SER A 67 -1.36 -14.61 12.71
CA SER A 67 -1.66 -13.26 12.22
C SER A 67 -3.12 -13.12 11.80
N THR A 68 -3.69 -14.15 11.16
CA THR A 68 -5.11 -14.16 10.76
C THR A 68 -6.03 -14.15 11.98
N ALA A 69 -5.74 -14.98 12.99
CA ALA A 69 -6.50 -15.00 14.23
C ALA A 69 -6.43 -13.65 14.96
N LEU A 70 -5.26 -13.00 14.98
CA LEU A 70 -5.09 -11.67 15.56
C LEU A 70 -5.89 -10.61 14.79
N MET A 71 -5.89 -10.65 13.45
CA MET A 71 -6.67 -9.72 12.63
C MET A 71 -8.18 -9.82 12.89
N VAL A 72 -8.70 -11.04 13.11
CA VAL A 72 -10.14 -11.26 13.34
C VAL A 72 -10.54 -10.93 14.79
N SER A 73 -9.67 -11.20 15.76
CA SER A 73 -10.03 -11.15 17.18
C SER A 73 -9.89 -9.79 17.85
N LYS A 74 -8.96 -8.94 17.39
CA LYS A 74 -8.62 -7.70 18.11
C LYS A 74 -8.30 -6.54 17.17
N THR A 75 -8.80 -5.36 17.53
CA THR A 75 -8.32 -4.08 17.03
C THR A 75 -7.08 -3.68 17.83
N PHE A 76 -5.95 -3.51 17.13
CA PHE A 76 -4.69 -3.13 17.74
C PHE A 76 -4.40 -1.64 17.55
N GLU A 77 -3.44 -1.13 18.30
CA GLU A 77 -2.78 0.14 17.98
C GLU A 77 -2.13 0.06 16.59
N GLU A 78 -2.10 1.18 15.88
CA GLU A 78 -1.69 1.26 14.46
C GLU A 78 -0.36 0.55 14.17
N ARG A 79 0.67 0.75 15.02
CA ARG A 79 1.99 0.10 14.85
C ARG A 79 1.91 -1.42 14.90
N LYS A 80 1.15 -1.96 15.85
CA LYS A 80 0.95 -3.41 16.03
C LYS A 80 0.09 -3.97 14.89
N GLN A 81 -0.92 -3.21 14.45
CA GLN A 81 -1.76 -3.59 13.33
C GLN A 81 -0.97 -3.67 12.02
N ILE A 82 -0.08 -2.70 11.75
CA ILE A 82 0.84 -2.75 10.61
C ILE A 82 1.70 -4.01 10.67
N ALA A 83 2.32 -4.33 11.81
CA ALA A 83 3.14 -5.52 11.96
C ALA A 83 2.34 -6.82 11.69
N VAL A 84 1.14 -6.95 12.25
CA VAL A 84 0.28 -8.12 12.03
C VAL A 84 -0.11 -8.25 10.55
N LEU A 85 -0.48 -7.16 9.89
CA LEU A 85 -0.83 -7.16 8.48
C LEU A 85 0.36 -7.54 7.59
N LEU A 86 1.56 -7.05 7.92
CA LEU A 86 2.78 -7.39 7.18
C LEU A 86 3.12 -8.87 7.32
N VAL A 87 3.01 -9.43 8.52
CA VAL A 87 3.23 -10.87 8.74
C VAL A 87 2.20 -11.66 7.94
N ALA A 88 0.90 -11.35 8.10
CA ALA A 88 -0.17 -12.05 7.38
C ALA A 88 0.05 -12.05 5.86
N ARG A 89 0.37 -10.88 5.30
CA ARG A 89 0.58 -10.74 3.86
C ARG A 89 1.84 -11.45 3.39
N SER A 90 2.96 -11.26 4.09
CA SER A 90 4.23 -11.85 3.68
C SER A 90 4.22 -13.37 3.78
N THR A 91 3.65 -13.95 4.85
CA THR A 91 3.55 -15.40 5.00
C THR A 91 2.57 -16.01 4.02
N SER A 92 1.37 -15.45 3.86
CA SER A 92 0.36 -15.99 2.93
C SER A 92 0.80 -15.90 1.48
N TYR A 93 1.40 -14.77 1.07
CA TYR A 93 1.91 -14.62 -0.29
C TYR A 93 3.05 -15.60 -0.58
N THR A 94 4.01 -15.72 0.35
CA THR A 94 5.17 -16.60 0.17
C THR A 94 4.77 -18.07 0.15
N LEU A 95 3.80 -18.49 0.99
CA LEU A 95 3.23 -19.83 0.92
C LEU A 95 2.54 -20.09 -0.41
N ASN A 96 1.75 -19.12 -0.91
CA ASN A 96 1.06 -19.25 -2.19
C ASN A 96 2.04 -19.38 -3.36
N LEU A 97 3.13 -18.60 -3.37
CA LEU A 97 4.20 -18.73 -4.37
C LEU A 97 4.95 -20.06 -4.24
N THR A 98 5.31 -20.47 -3.03
CA THR A 98 5.99 -21.75 -2.77
C THR A 98 5.15 -22.91 -3.28
N VAL A 99 3.87 -22.95 -2.94
CA VAL A 99 2.96 -23.99 -3.44
C VAL A 99 2.82 -23.94 -4.97
N SER A 100 2.79 -22.74 -5.56
CA SER A 100 2.73 -22.59 -7.02
C SER A 100 3.97 -23.15 -7.71
N ARG A 101 5.16 -22.92 -7.17
CA ARG A 101 6.41 -23.53 -7.67
C ARG A 101 6.40 -25.05 -7.44
N ALA A 102 5.87 -25.51 -6.32
CA ALA A 102 5.76 -26.94 -6.02
C ALA A 102 4.86 -27.71 -6.99
N PHE A 103 3.84 -27.08 -7.58
CA PHE A 103 3.03 -27.71 -8.62
C PHE A 103 3.81 -28.02 -9.91
N LEU A 104 4.91 -27.31 -10.18
CA LEU A 104 5.75 -27.58 -11.34
C LEU A 104 6.57 -28.86 -11.19
N LEU A 105 6.70 -29.38 -9.97
CA LEU A 105 7.51 -30.57 -9.65
C LEU A 105 6.70 -31.88 -9.62
N ASN A 106 5.54 -31.92 -10.28
CA ASN A 106 4.69 -33.12 -10.40
C ASN A 106 4.49 -33.88 -9.06
N PRO A 107 3.90 -33.23 -8.04
CA PRO A 107 3.71 -33.85 -6.73
C PRO A 107 2.79 -35.08 -6.78
N THR A 108 2.95 -35.98 -5.81
CA THR A 108 2.01 -37.10 -5.59
C THR A 108 0.58 -36.59 -5.35
N MET A 109 -0.44 -37.39 -5.69
CA MET A 109 -1.86 -36.99 -5.60
C MET A 109 -2.26 -36.46 -4.21
N PHE A 110 -1.76 -37.09 -3.13
CA PHE A 110 -2.04 -36.64 -1.77
C PHE A 110 -1.44 -35.25 -1.49
N VAL A 111 -0.15 -35.05 -1.83
CA VAL A 111 0.55 -33.78 -1.66
C VAL A 111 -0.09 -32.68 -2.51
N LEU A 112 -0.51 -33.02 -3.73
CA LEU A 112 -1.21 -32.13 -4.64
C LEU A 112 -2.51 -31.60 -4.02
N VAL A 113 -3.33 -32.47 -3.43
CA VAL A 113 -4.59 -32.06 -2.76
C VAL A 113 -4.30 -31.14 -1.58
N VAL A 114 -3.32 -31.48 -0.74
CA VAL A 114 -2.91 -30.63 0.41
C VAL A 114 -2.44 -29.26 -0.07
N PHE A 115 -1.64 -29.21 -1.12
CA PHE A 115 -1.17 -27.97 -1.73
C PHE A 115 -2.29 -27.13 -2.34
N ILE A 116 -3.28 -27.73 -3.00
CA ILE A 116 -4.45 -26.98 -3.48
C ILE A 116 -5.17 -26.31 -2.31
N VAL A 117 -5.40 -27.03 -1.20
CA VAL A 117 -6.04 -26.46 -0.01
C VAL A 117 -5.22 -25.31 0.57
N ILE A 118 -3.90 -25.49 0.74
CA ILE A 118 -3.01 -24.44 1.24
C ILE A 118 -3.03 -23.22 0.30
N LYS A 119 -3.02 -23.43 -1.02
CA LYS A 119 -3.06 -22.34 -2.00
C LYS A 119 -4.34 -21.53 -1.93
N LEU A 120 -5.50 -22.20 -1.83
CA LEU A 120 -6.79 -21.53 -1.72
C LEU A 120 -6.87 -20.75 -0.40
N VAL A 121 -6.53 -21.38 0.72
CA VAL A 121 -6.57 -20.74 2.05
C VAL A 121 -5.60 -19.55 2.11
N SER A 122 -4.35 -19.73 1.69
CA SER A 122 -3.36 -18.65 1.68
C SER A 122 -3.74 -17.51 0.73
N GLY A 123 -4.31 -17.81 -0.45
CA GLY A 123 -4.84 -16.81 -1.37
C GLY A 123 -6.01 -16.01 -0.80
N SER A 124 -6.94 -16.68 -0.12
CA SER A 124 -8.06 -16.02 0.57
C SER A 124 -7.58 -15.12 1.71
N ILE A 125 -6.67 -15.60 2.56
CA ILE A 125 -6.10 -14.80 3.67
C ILE A 125 -5.32 -13.60 3.12
N TYR A 126 -4.52 -13.79 2.07
CA TYR A 126 -3.78 -12.71 1.44
C TYR A 126 -4.73 -11.62 0.92
N THR A 127 -5.82 -12.01 0.25
CA THR A 127 -6.84 -11.09 -0.26
C THR A 127 -7.56 -10.37 0.88
N TYR A 128 -7.93 -11.09 1.94
CA TYR A 128 -8.54 -10.51 3.12
C TYR A 128 -7.62 -9.47 3.79
N ALA A 129 -6.33 -9.79 3.95
CA ALA A 129 -5.36 -8.87 4.52
C ALA A 129 -5.16 -7.60 3.66
N ILE A 130 -5.28 -7.69 2.33
CA ILE A 130 -5.30 -6.51 1.44
C ILE A 130 -6.50 -5.61 1.75
N VAL A 131 -7.69 -6.19 1.89
CA VAL A 131 -8.93 -5.43 2.17
C VAL A 131 -8.89 -4.78 3.55
N VAL A 132 -8.39 -5.50 4.57
CA VAL A 132 -8.22 -4.92 5.91
C VAL A 132 -7.19 -3.80 5.87
N GLN A 133 -6.07 -4.01 5.16
CA GLN A 133 -5.04 -2.99 5.01
C GLN A 133 -5.57 -1.72 4.33
N SER A 134 -6.38 -1.84 3.27
CA SER A 134 -6.92 -0.67 2.54
C SER A 134 -7.85 0.20 3.39
N THR A 135 -8.44 -0.35 4.44
CA THR A 135 -9.44 0.33 5.29
C THR A 135 -8.90 0.83 6.63
N THR A 136 -7.75 0.30 7.08
CA THR A 136 -7.27 0.51 8.46
C THR A 136 -5.96 1.28 8.59
N VAL A 137 -5.12 1.31 7.54
CA VAL A 137 -3.77 1.89 7.62
C VAL A 137 -3.46 2.79 6.42
N THR A 138 -2.58 3.77 6.62
CA THR A 138 -2.18 4.72 5.58
C THR A 138 -1.38 4.02 4.48
N GLN A 139 -1.94 3.94 3.29
CA GLN A 139 -1.38 3.18 2.16
C GLN A 139 0.02 3.64 1.74
N SER A 140 0.32 4.94 1.85
CA SER A 140 1.61 5.50 1.45
C SER A 140 2.80 4.89 2.20
N LYS A 141 2.61 4.52 3.47
CA LYS A 141 3.66 3.93 4.32
C LYS A 141 3.72 2.42 4.18
N ILE A 142 2.56 1.76 4.17
CA ILE A 142 2.52 0.30 4.24
C ILE A 142 2.81 -0.38 2.90
N VAL A 143 2.51 0.25 1.76
CA VAL A 143 2.73 -0.36 0.44
C VAL A 143 4.22 -0.69 0.18
N PRO A 144 5.16 0.27 0.28
CA PRO A 144 6.58 -0.02 0.05
C PRO A 144 7.14 -1.01 1.08
N LEU A 145 6.74 -0.88 2.35
CA LEU A 145 7.20 -1.76 3.43
C LEU A 145 6.66 -3.19 3.26
N ASN A 146 5.41 -3.35 2.81
CA ASN A 146 4.87 -4.66 2.47
C ASN A 146 5.61 -5.28 1.29
N ALA A 147 5.94 -4.51 0.25
CA ALA A 147 6.71 -5.01 -0.89
C ALA A 147 8.09 -5.53 -0.45
N THR A 148 8.84 -4.77 0.35
CA THR A 148 10.15 -5.21 0.87
C THR A 148 10.05 -6.47 1.70
N THR A 149 9.09 -6.53 2.62
CA THR A 149 8.94 -7.68 3.52
C THR A 149 8.55 -8.93 2.73
N VAL A 150 7.62 -8.80 1.78
CA VAL A 150 7.23 -9.90 0.90
C VAL A 150 8.42 -10.40 0.08
N MET A 151 9.18 -9.49 -0.54
CA MET A 151 10.35 -9.89 -1.34
C MET A 151 11.43 -10.56 -0.48
N LEU A 152 11.69 -10.03 0.71
CA LEU A 152 12.69 -10.59 1.64
C LEU A 152 12.28 -11.99 2.12
N VAL A 153 11.04 -12.16 2.59
CA VAL A 153 10.53 -13.46 3.06
C VAL A 153 10.51 -14.46 1.92
N ASN A 154 10.15 -14.05 0.71
CA ASN A 154 10.19 -14.91 -0.47
C ASN A 154 11.64 -15.32 -0.84
N ALA A 155 12.60 -14.40 -0.76
CA ALA A 155 14.01 -14.69 -1.02
C ALA A 155 14.59 -15.68 0.00
N ILE A 156 14.33 -15.46 1.29
CA ILE A 156 14.70 -16.38 2.36
C ILE A 156 14.08 -17.76 2.12
N THR A 157 12.81 -17.79 1.69
CA THR A 157 12.12 -19.05 1.37
C THR A 157 12.74 -19.75 0.16
N GLY A 158 13.18 -19.01 -0.85
CA GLY A 158 14.00 -19.51 -1.95
C GLY A 158 15.27 -20.22 -1.47
N ILE A 159 16.03 -19.56 -0.59
CA ILE A 159 17.28 -20.11 -0.07
C ILE A 159 17.03 -21.34 0.83
N LEU A 160 16.04 -21.28 1.73
CA LEU A 160 15.80 -22.31 2.75
C LEU A 160 15.01 -23.52 2.24
N ILE A 161 13.98 -23.31 1.42
CA ILE A 161 13.13 -24.40 0.88
C ILE A 161 13.64 -24.85 -0.47
N TRP A 162 13.89 -23.91 -1.37
CA TRP A 162 14.21 -24.22 -2.77
C TRP A 162 15.69 -24.43 -3.03
N GLN A 163 16.53 -24.29 -2.01
CA GLN A 163 17.98 -24.39 -2.10
C GLN A 163 18.54 -23.53 -3.24
N ASP A 164 17.96 -22.34 -3.43
CA ASP A 164 18.36 -21.42 -4.50
C ASP A 164 19.86 -21.05 -4.41
N TRP A 165 20.47 -21.21 -3.22
CA TRP A 165 21.92 -21.05 -3.00
C TRP A 165 22.82 -21.91 -3.92
N ARG A 166 22.31 -23.01 -4.48
CA ARG A 166 23.05 -23.89 -5.40
C ARG A 166 23.13 -23.36 -6.83
N VAL A 167 22.22 -22.47 -7.23
CA VAL A 167 22.07 -21.96 -8.60
C VAL A 167 22.33 -20.47 -8.72
N ILE A 168 22.71 -19.81 -7.63
CA ILE A 168 23.12 -18.42 -7.67
C ILE A 168 24.58 -18.36 -8.14
N ASP A 169 24.79 -17.85 -9.34
CA ASP A 169 26.13 -17.71 -9.94
C ASP A 169 26.98 -16.65 -9.24
N SER A 170 26.37 -15.57 -8.75
CA SER A 170 27.07 -14.45 -8.09
C SER A 170 26.34 -13.95 -6.85
N TRP A 171 26.85 -14.34 -5.68
CA TRP A 171 26.35 -13.89 -4.37
C TRP A 171 26.48 -12.38 -4.19
N THR A 172 27.57 -11.78 -4.66
CA THR A 172 27.77 -10.33 -4.56
C THR A 172 26.71 -9.59 -5.36
N GLY A 173 26.45 -10.02 -6.60
CA GLY A 173 25.39 -9.42 -7.41
C GLY A 173 24.01 -9.59 -6.77
N TYR A 174 23.71 -10.78 -6.26
CA TYR A 174 22.45 -11.07 -5.58
C TYR A 174 22.23 -10.15 -4.37
N ILE A 175 23.22 -10.03 -3.48
CA ILE A 175 23.16 -9.15 -2.29
C ILE A 175 23.02 -7.68 -2.72
N CYS A 176 23.77 -7.23 -3.73
CA CYS A 176 23.66 -5.87 -4.25
C CYS A 176 22.27 -5.55 -4.78
N VAL A 177 21.60 -6.48 -5.47
CA VAL A 177 20.22 -6.30 -5.95
C VAL A 177 19.25 -6.17 -4.77
N PHE A 178 19.40 -6.96 -3.71
CA PHE A 178 18.59 -6.80 -2.49
C PHE A 178 18.83 -5.45 -1.79
N LEU A 179 20.08 -4.99 -1.72
CA LEU A 179 20.39 -3.66 -1.17
C LEU A 179 19.77 -2.55 -2.01
N LEU A 180 19.79 -2.67 -3.34
CA LEU A 180 19.10 -1.73 -4.24
C LEU A 180 17.60 -1.73 -4.04
N LEU A 181 16.97 -2.89 -3.82
CA LEU A 181 15.54 -2.98 -3.52
C LEU A 181 15.21 -2.29 -2.18
N VAL A 182 16.00 -2.56 -1.14
CA VAL A 182 15.83 -1.90 0.17
C VAL A 182 16.01 -0.40 0.04
N LEU A 183 17.06 0.06 -0.64
CA LEU A 183 17.32 1.48 -0.88
C LEU A 183 16.19 2.14 -1.70
N GLY A 184 15.72 1.47 -2.74
CA GLY A 184 14.61 1.94 -3.56
C GLY A 184 13.32 2.10 -2.75
N CYS A 185 13.05 1.14 -1.86
CA CYS A 185 11.91 1.21 -0.96
C CYS A 185 12.07 2.28 0.13
N ASP A 186 13.27 2.47 0.67
CA ASP A 186 13.58 3.58 1.58
C ASP A 186 13.36 4.92 0.90
N LEU A 187 13.78 5.10 -0.36
CA LEU A 187 13.52 6.31 -1.14
C LEU A 187 12.02 6.55 -1.41
N LEU A 188 11.23 5.48 -1.61
CA LEU A 188 9.78 5.59 -1.69
C LEU A 188 9.17 6.03 -0.35
N LEU A 189 9.66 5.46 0.75
CA LEU A 189 9.20 5.74 2.12
C LEU A 189 9.66 7.09 2.66
N SER A 190 10.82 7.60 2.26
CA SER A 190 11.38 8.87 2.73
C SER A 190 10.50 10.05 2.34
N SER A 191 9.76 9.93 1.23
CA SER A 191 8.70 10.88 0.85
C SER A 191 7.44 10.79 1.73
N ALA A 192 7.26 9.68 2.45
CA ALA A 192 6.16 9.37 3.35
C ALA A 192 6.70 9.14 4.78
N LEU A 193 7.56 10.06 5.25
CA LEU A 193 8.15 10.16 6.59
C LEU A 193 7.71 9.04 7.56
N LEU A 194 8.53 7.98 7.56
CA LEU A 194 8.30 6.68 8.20
C LEU A 194 8.02 6.79 9.73
N MET A 195 8.28 7.95 10.34
CA MET A 195 8.12 8.20 11.77
C MET A 195 7.37 9.48 12.19
N THR A 196 6.93 10.38 11.29
CA THR A 196 6.02 11.46 11.71
C THR A 196 4.58 11.05 11.53
N ASN A 197 3.85 11.24 12.62
CA ASN A 197 2.42 11.04 12.72
C ASN A 197 1.74 12.25 12.05
N ASP A 198 1.68 12.28 10.72
CA ASP A 198 1.24 13.48 9.99
C ASP A 198 -0.28 13.70 10.04
N ASN A 199 -1.05 12.84 10.72
CA ASN A 199 -2.49 13.03 10.87
C ASN A 199 -3.05 12.40 12.16
N PRO A 200 -2.75 12.96 13.35
CA PRO A 200 -3.45 12.58 14.58
C PRO A 200 -4.97 12.81 14.46
N VAL A 201 -5.38 13.72 13.57
CA VAL A 201 -6.78 14.11 13.36
C VAL A 201 -7.59 13.01 12.66
N PHE A 202 -7.05 12.28 11.67
CA PHE A 202 -7.84 11.27 10.96
C PHE A 202 -8.15 10.03 11.81
N GLY A 203 -7.20 9.59 12.64
CA GLY A 203 -7.41 8.51 13.61
C GLY A 203 -8.32 8.93 14.77
N ALA A 204 -8.19 10.17 15.25
CA ALA A 204 -9.01 10.70 16.34
C ALA A 204 -10.46 10.98 15.90
N THR A 205 -10.69 11.47 14.69
CA THR A 205 -12.04 11.84 14.22
C THR A 205 -12.90 10.60 13.95
N ARG A 206 -12.31 9.51 13.43
CA ARG A 206 -13.04 8.25 13.21
C ARG A 206 -13.33 7.52 14.53
N ARG A 207 -12.40 7.55 15.49
CA ARG A 207 -12.67 7.07 16.86
C ARG A 207 -13.69 7.96 17.58
N ALA A 208 -13.66 9.27 17.39
CA ALA A 208 -14.65 10.18 17.95
C ALA A 208 -16.03 9.92 17.36
N SER A 209 -16.15 9.68 16.05
CA SER A 209 -17.45 9.32 15.44
C SER A 209 -17.96 7.96 15.94
N GLU A 210 -17.09 6.96 16.08
CA GLU A 210 -17.47 5.65 16.61
C GLU A 210 -17.86 5.72 18.10
N ILE A 211 -17.14 6.50 18.92
CA ILE A 211 -17.49 6.74 20.33
C ILE A 211 -18.80 7.52 20.44
N ILE A 212 -19.03 8.54 19.61
CA ILE A 212 -20.28 9.31 19.59
C ILE A 212 -21.46 8.43 19.14
N GLU A 213 -21.24 7.45 18.26
CA GLU A 213 -22.27 6.49 17.86
C GLU A 213 -22.49 5.36 18.88
N SER A 214 -21.45 4.94 19.60
CA SER A 214 -21.55 3.88 20.61
C SER A 214 -21.97 4.38 22.00
N THR A 215 -21.89 5.69 22.26
CA THR A 215 -22.32 6.26 23.56
C THR A 215 -23.85 6.37 23.59
N PRO A 216 -24.55 5.84 24.60
CA PRO A 216 -26.02 5.87 24.70
C PRO A 216 -26.64 7.28 24.86
N MET A 217 -25.83 8.34 24.81
CA MET A 217 -26.27 9.73 24.95
C MET A 217 -27.14 10.21 23.77
N LYS A 218 -27.00 9.62 22.57
CA LYS A 218 -27.89 9.90 21.41
C LYS A 218 -29.35 9.47 21.64
N ARG A 219 -29.62 8.57 22.59
CA ARG A 219 -31.01 8.20 22.95
C ARG A 219 -31.65 9.14 23.96
N LEU A 220 -30.87 9.87 24.78
CA LEU A 220 -31.43 10.76 25.80
C LEU A 220 -31.72 12.18 25.28
N PHE A 221 -31.04 12.63 24.23
CA PHE A 221 -31.32 13.91 23.61
C PHE A 221 -31.38 13.75 22.09
N PRO A 222 -32.56 13.43 21.53
CA PRO A 222 -32.78 13.65 20.11
C PRO A 222 -32.66 15.17 19.89
N LEU A 223 -31.51 15.62 19.37
CA LEU A 223 -31.39 16.97 18.83
C LEU A 223 -32.26 17.01 17.58
N GLU A 224 -33.52 17.35 17.80
CA GLU A 224 -34.46 17.73 16.75
C GLU A 224 -33.86 18.95 16.05
N ARG A 225 -33.35 18.76 14.83
CA ARG A 225 -32.94 19.88 13.97
C ARG A 225 -34.19 20.66 13.60
N SER A 226 -34.57 21.59 14.47
CA SER A 226 -35.47 22.67 14.14
C SER A 226 -34.81 23.49 13.04
N GLY A 227 -35.44 23.52 11.85
CA GLY A 227 -35.09 24.41 10.75
C GLY A 227 -35.39 25.85 11.14
N GLY A 228 -34.55 26.42 12.00
CA GLY A 228 -34.59 27.81 12.40
C GLY A 228 -33.44 28.57 11.75
N THR A 229 -33.76 29.39 10.76
CA THR A 229 -32.90 30.47 10.28
C THR A 229 -32.65 31.44 11.43
N ARG A 230 -31.48 31.37 12.07
CA ARG A 230 -30.98 32.46 12.91
C ARG A 230 -29.53 32.78 12.62
N HIS A 231 -29.34 34.05 12.29
CA HIS A 231 -28.10 34.79 12.20
C HIS A 231 -27.21 34.50 13.42
N LEU A 232 -26.03 33.95 13.15
CA LEU A 232 -25.00 33.68 14.14
C LEU A 232 -23.70 34.35 13.69
N TYR A 233 -23.77 35.67 13.59
CA TYR A 233 -22.62 36.57 13.70
C TYR A 233 -23.10 37.78 14.51
N VAL A 234 -23.02 37.65 15.82
CA VAL A 234 -23.06 38.76 16.77
C VAL A 234 -21.61 38.93 17.24
N ASP A 235 -21.07 40.09 16.89
CA ASP A 235 -19.97 40.82 17.52
C ASP A 235 -18.64 40.10 17.75
N ILE A 236 -17.80 40.11 16.71
CA ILE A 236 -16.34 40.16 16.87
C ILE A 236 -15.96 41.64 16.72
N PRO A 237 -15.31 42.27 17.71
CA PRO A 237 -14.93 43.68 17.62
C PRO A 237 -13.93 43.92 16.49
N ASP A 238 -14.17 45.00 15.74
CA ASP A 238 -13.43 45.47 14.58
C ASP A 238 -11.92 45.56 14.85
N ILE A 239 -11.14 44.82 14.06
CA ILE A 239 -9.74 45.13 13.82
C ILE A 239 -9.69 45.93 12.52
N ASP A 240 -9.26 47.17 12.67
CA ASP A 240 -9.17 48.21 11.66
C ASP A 240 -8.50 47.78 10.34
N ASN A 241 -9.15 48.22 9.26
CA ASN A 241 -8.57 48.75 8.03
C ASN A 241 -7.51 47.91 7.27
N TYR A 242 -8.01 47.07 6.38
CA TYR A 242 -7.52 47.03 5.00
C TYR A 242 -8.71 46.97 4.04
N GLU A 243 -9.19 48.13 3.58
CA GLU A 243 -10.14 48.22 2.46
C GLU A 243 -9.46 47.71 1.18
N ARG A 244 -9.59 46.41 0.89
CA ARG A 244 -9.54 45.90 -0.49
C ARG A 244 -10.97 45.70 -0.94
N LYS A 245 -11.58 46.76 -1.51
CA LYS A 245 -12.84 46.67 -2.24
C LYS A 245 -12.60 45.92 -3.56
N GLU A 246 -12.51 44.60 -3.49
CA GLU A 246 -12.82 43.77 -4.65
C GLU A 246 -14.33 43.50 -4.63
N PRO A 247 -15.08 43.90 -5.67
CA PRO A 247 -16.50 43.61 -5.73
C PRO A 247 -16.68 42.10 -5.76
N SER A 248 -17.54 41.58 -4.87
CA SER A 248 -17.87 40.16 -4.80
C SER A 248 -18.38 39.70 -6.17
N VAL A 249 -17.54 38.97 -6.90
CA VAL A 249 -17.88 38.46 -8.23
C VAL A 249 -18.97 37.41 -8.08
N ASN A 250 -20.17 37.74 -8.51
CA ASN A 250 -21.29 36.81 -8.54
C ASN A 250 -20.95 35.66 -9.50
N ARG A 251 -20.64 34.48 -8.95
CA ARG A 251 -20.15 33.31 -9.70
C ARG A 251 -21.05 32.95 -10.88
N ARG A 252 -22.36 33.20 -10.77
CA ARG A 252 -23.33 32.98 -11.86
C ARG A 252 -23.15 33.94 -13.04
N GLU A 253 -22.77 35.18 -12.78
CA GLU A 253 -22.53 36.18 -13.83
C GLU A 253 -21.18 35.95 -14.51
N ALA A 254 -20.15 35.55 -13.76
CA ALA A 254 -18.85 35.17 -14.32
C ALA A 254 -18.98 33.98 -15.28
N TRP A 255 -19.74 32.95 -14.90
CA TRP A 255 -19.99 31.79 -15.76
C TRP A 255 -20.85 32.13 -16.98
N LYS A 256 -21.87 32.99 -16.84
CA LYS A 256 -22.63 33.49 -18.00
C LYS A 256 -21.74 34.24 -18.98
N LYS A 257 -20.80 35.07 -18.48
CA LYS A 257 -19.87 35.82 -19.32
C LYS A 257 -18.88 34.91 -20.07
N ILE A 258 -18.39 33.85 -19.43
CA ILE A 258 -17.52 32.85 -20.06
C ILE A 258 -18.28 32.04 -21.14
N LEU A 259 -19.54 31.70 -20.87
CA LEU A 259 -20.37 30.92 -21.80
C LEU A 259 -20.95 31.77 -22.94
N SER A 260 -21.07 33.10 -22.77
CA SER A 260 -21.51 34.02 -23.81
C SER A 260 -20.41 34.43 -24.79
N LEU A 261 -19.15 34.09 -24.52
CA LEU A 261 -18.05 34.31 -25.46
C LEU A 261 -18.23 33.38 -26.65
N ARG A 262 -18.57 33.97 -27.81
CA ARG A 262 -18.68 33.25 -29.08
C ARG A 262 -17.32 32.60 -29.44
N PRO A 263 -17.34 31.47 -30.17
CA PRO A 263 -16.11 30.79 -30.59
C PRO A 263 -15.14 31.67 -31.39
N ASP A 264 -15.65 32.69 -32.07
CA ASP A 264 -14.87 33.56 -32.96
C ASP A 264 -13.94 34.54 -32.22
N ASP A 265 -14.17 34.80 -30.92
CA ASP A 265 -13.35 35.71 -30.10
C ASP A 265 -12.13 35.02 -29.44
N ARG A 266 -11.93 33.70 -29.66
CA ARG A 266 -10.76 32.98 -29.12
C ARG A 266 -9.47 33.17 -29.93
N ALA A 267 -9.56 33.76 -31.13
CA ALA A 267 -8.44 33.85 -32.06
C ALA A 267 -7.50 35.06 -31.82
N THR A 268 -7.81 35.98 -30.90
CA THR A 268 -7.06 37.25 -30.78
C THR A 268 -6.39 37.49 -29.43
N ASN A 269 -6.25 36.46 -28.58
CA ASN A 269 -5.56 36.61 -27.28
C ASN A 269 -4.10 36.12 -27.35
N PRO A 270 -3.09 37.02 -27.45
CA PRO A 270 -1.70 36.65 -27.71
C PRO A 270 -0.93 36.34 -26.41
N MET A 271 -1.47 35.47 -25.55
CA MET A 271 -0.80 35.09 -24.28
C MET A 271 -0.43 33.60 -24.20
N HIS A 272 -0.39 32.89 -25.33
CA HIS A 272 -0.04 31.46 -25.34
C HIS A 272 1.02 31.08 -26.40
N SER A 273 2.08 31.86 -26.52
CA SER A 273 3.24 31.50 -27.36
C SER A 273 4.58 31.76 -26.66
N SER A 274 4.82 31.06 -25.55
CA SER A 274 6.17 30.86 -25.04
C SER A 274 6.13 29.70 -24.06
N PHE A 275 6.48 28.51 -24.53
CA PHE A 275 7.16 27.42 -23.80
C PHE A 275 7.06 26.13 -24.64
N ILE A 276 7.85 26.10 -25.73
CA ILE A 276 8.39 24.87 -26.31
C ILE A 276 9.87 25.17 -26.60
N PHE A 277 10.73 24.75 -25.68
CA PHE A 277 12.02 24.08 -25.89
C PHE A 277 12.39 23.39 -24.58
#